data_AF-A0A942QU99-F1
#
_entry.id   AF-A0A942QU99-F1
#
_cell.length_a   1.000
_cell.length_b   1.000
_cell.length_c   1.000
_cell.angle_alpha   90.00
_cell.angle_beta   90.00
_cell.angle_gamma   90.00
#
_symmetry.space_group_name_H-M   'P 1'
#
loop_
_entity.id
_entity.type
_entity.pdbx_description
1 polymer ?
#
loop_
_entity_poly.entity_id
_entity_poly.type
_entity_poly.pdbx_seq_one_letter_code
_entity_poly.pdbx_strand_id
1 'polypeptide(L)'
;MRVGVLALQGAVREHLRAVRQLGAIGIEVRLPEHLAGLDAMILPGGESTAMRRLLDKAELLLPLREFVLQKPTLGTCAGAILLARRIEPAYEEPVLGALDVTVERNAYGSQLDSFTCKAEVAGVPDFPLVFIRAPRFSKLGASVSVVATCREQIVGVRAGHIWALSFHPELTEDLRLHEMFLRSE
;
A
#
# COMPACT_ATOMS: atom_id res chain seq x y z
N MET A 1 -10.43 -8.95 14.50
CA MET A 1 -9.96 -8.78 13.11
C MET A 1 -8.56 -9.39 12.96
N ARG A 2 -8.36 -10.22 11.93
CA ARG A 2 -7.08 -10.84 11.54
C ARG A 2 -6.56 -10.13 10.30
N VAL A 3 -5.41 -9.48 10.42
CA VAL A 3 -4.84 -8.63 9.37
C VAL A 3 -3.53 -9.24 8.90
N GLY A 4 -3.46 -9.57 7.62
CA GLY A 4 -2.23 -10.01 6.98
C GLY A 4 -1.32 -8.82 6.70
N VAL A 5 -0.01 -9.03 6.87
CA VAL A 5 1.03 -8.14 6.34
C VAL A 5 1.92 -8.99 5.45
N LEU A 6 2.05 -8.64 4.16
CA LEU A 6 2.92 -9.36 3.23
C LEU A 6 4.37 -9.31 3.73
N ALA A 7 4.93 -10.46 4.07
CA ALA A 7 6.18 -10.59 4.82
C ALA A 7 7.32 -11.20 3.97
N LEU A 8 7.36 -10.86 2.69
CA LEU A 8 8.41 -11.30 1.76
C LEU A 8 9.62 -10.37 1.79
N GLN A 9 9.38 -9.07 1.91
CA GLN A 9 10.39 -8.02 1.98
C GLN A 9 9.72 -6.75 2.53
N GLY A 10 10.47 -5.84 3.17
CA GLY A 10 9.98 -4.49 3.45
C GLY A 10 9.62 -4.19 4.91
N ALA A 11 8.83 -3.14 5.11
CA ALA A 11 8.45 -2.56 6.41
C ALA A 11 7.36 -3.39 7.15
N VAL A 12 7.61 -4.69 7.30
CA VAL A 12 6.64 -5.65 7.86
C VAL A 12 6.40 -5.39 9.35
N ARG A 13 7.47 -5.12 10.10
CA ARG A 13 7.44 -5.01 11.56
C ARG A 13 6.64 -3.80 12.01
N GLU A 14 6.81 -2.70 11.30
CA GLU A 14 6.18 -1.40 11.54
C GLU A 14 4.66 -1.52 11.37
N HIS A 15 4.20 -2.12 10.26
CA HIS A 15 2.78 -2.37 10.05
C HIS A 15 2.19 -3.35 11.06
N LEU A 16 2.89 -4.44 11.41
CA LEU A 16 2.42 -5.36 12.45
C LEU A 16 2.31 -4.69 13.82
N ARG A 17 3.21 -3.77 14.15
CA ARG A 17 3.14 -2.97 15.38
C ARG A 17 1.88 -2.10 15.39
N ALA A 18 1.63 -1.35 14.31
CA ALA A 18 0.44 -0.51 14.18
C ALA A 18 -0.87 -1.32 14.32
N VAL A 19 -0.96 -2.48 13.65
CA VAL A 19 -2.11 -3.39 13.75
C VAL A 19 -2.33 -3.86 15.20
N ARG A 20 -1.27 -4.24 15.90
CA ARG A 20 -1.36 -4.70 17.30
C ARG A 20 -1.76 -3.57 18.26
N GLN A 21 -1.26 -2.36 18.04
CA GLN A 21 -1.63 -1.19 18.85
C GLN A 21 -3.12 -0.84 18.73
N LEU A 22 -3.75 -1.18 17.60
CA LEU A 22 -5.19 -1.03 17.37
C LEU A 22 -6.02 -2.25 17.85
N GLY A 23 -5.41 -3.22 18.54
CA GLY A 23 -6.10 -4.38 19.11
C GLY A 23 -6.44 -5.50 18.10
N ALA A 24 -5.94 -5.42 16.86
CA ALA A 24 -6.11 -6.46 15.86
C ALA A 24 -4.97 -7.49 15.88
N ILE A 25 -5.24 -8.68 15.32
CA ILE A 25 -4.27 -9.78 15.23
C ILE A 25 -3.49 -9.63 13.92
N GLY A 26 -2.21 -9.22 14.01
CA GLY A 26 -1.31 -9.12 12.87
C GLY A 26 -0.64 -10.46 12.53
N ILE A 27 -0.72 -10.88 11.27
CA ILE A 27 -0.21 -12.15 10.75
C ILE A 27 0.77 -11.88 9.61
N GLU A 28 1.94 -12.51 9.66
CA GLU A 28 2.90 -12.47 8.55
C GLU A 28 2.47 -13.40 7.41
N VAL A 29 2.28 -12.84 6.22
CA VAL A 29 1.88 -13.61 5.04
C VAL A 29 3.11 -13.87 4.18
N ARG A 30 3.52 -15.14 4.11
CA ARG A 30 4.69 -15.60 3.35
C ARG A 30 4.34 -16.70 2.35
N LEU A 31 3.25 -17.41 2.60
CA LEU A 31 2.79 -18.58 1.85
C LEU A 31 1.26 -18.47 1.62
N PRO A 32 0.71 -19.15 0.59
CA PRO A 32 -0.71 -19.10 0.27
C PRO A 32 -1.64 -19.44 1.43
N GLU A 33 -1.30 -20.45 2.22
CA GLU A 33 -2.09 -20.90 3.37
C GLU A 33 -2.22 -19.83 4.48
N HIS A 34 -1.31 -18.85 4.53
CA HIS A 34 -1.40 -17.76 5.51
C HIS A 34 -2.55 -16.78 5.19
N LEU A 35 -3.09 -16.81 3.96
CA LEU A 35 -4.25 -16.01 3.56
C LEU A 35 -5.55 -16.50 4.20
N ALA A 36 -5.58 -17.76 4.64
CA ALA A 36 -6.78 -18.38 5.18
C ALA A 36 -7.25 -17.67 6.46
N GLY A 37 -8.51 -17.24 6.46
CA GLY A 37 -9.15 -16.60 7.61
C GLY A 37 -8.62 -15.20 7.92
N LEU A 38 -7.95 -14.52 6.99
CA LEU A 38 -7.64 -13.10 7.12
C LEU A 38 -8.85 -12.24 6.72
N ASP A 39 -9.05 -11.15 7.44
CA ASP A 39 -10.11 -10.17 7.18
C ASP A 39 -9.62 -9.03 6.27
N ALA A 40 -8.33 -8.69 6.34
CA ALA A 40 -7.72 -7.60 5.59
C ALA A 40 -6.24 -7.87 5.29
N MET A 41 -5.66 -7.14 4.33
CA MET A 41 -4.26 -7.26 3.89
C MET A 41 -3.55 -5.91 3.88
N ILE A 42 -2.29 -5.90 4.32
CA ILE A 42 -1.37 -4.79 4.15
C ILE A 42 -0.21 -5.25 3.26
N LEU A 43 0.04 -4.50 2.18
CA LEU A 43 1.20 -4.63 1.32
C LEU A 43 2.18 -3.52 1.71
N PRO A 44 3.28 -3.83 2.42
CA PRO A 44 4.14 -2.82 3.02
C PRO A 44 5.02 -2.13 1.98
N GLY A 45 5.68 -1.04 2.39
CA GLY A 45 6.79 -0.43 1.67
C GLY A 45 8.00 -1.36 1.58
N GLY A 46 8.90 -1.11 0.61
CA GLY A 46 10.03 -2.00 0.34
C GLY A 46 10.57 -1.83 -1.08
N GLU A 47 11.01 -2.93 -1.70
CA GLU A 47 11.47 -2.99 -3.08
C GLU A 47 10.51 -3.87 -3.90
N SER A 48 9.71 -3.24 -4.76
CA SER A 48 8.60 -3.88 -5.46
C SER A 48 9.06 -4.96 -6.46
N THR A 49 10.25 -4.86 -7.05
CA THR A 49 10.73 -5.89 -7.99
C THR A 49 11.17 -7.18 -7.28
N ALA A 50 11.76 -7.05 -6.09
CA ALA A 50 12.10 -8.16 -5.22
C ALA A 50 10.81 -8.81 -4.70
N MET A 51 9.83 -8.02 -4.27
CA MET A 51 8.52 -8.54 -3.88
C MET A 51 7.85 -9.33 -5.01
N ARG A 52 7.85 -8.83 -6.26
CA ARG A 52 7.34 -9.58 -7.42
C ARG A 52 8.01 -10.95 -7.55
N ARG A 53 9.35 -10.99 -7.58
CA ARG A 53 10.11 -12.23 -7.71
C ARG A 53 9.84 -13.21 -6.56
N LEU A 54 9.62 -12.69 -5.35
CA LEU A 54 9.34 -13.52 -4.18
C LEU A 54 7.89 -14.04 -4.18
N LEU A 55 6.94 -13.25 -4.67
CA LEU A 55 5.55 -13.70 -4.86
C LEU A 55 5.48 -14.87 -5.84
N ASP A 56 6.23 -14.79 -6.94
CA ASP A 56 6.31 -15.87 -7.93
C ASP A 56 6.93 -17.13 -7.33
N LYS A 57 8.05 -16.99 -6.61
CA LYS A 57 8.73 -18.12 -5.95
C LYS A 57 7.90 -18.78 -4.85
N ALA A 58 7.05 -18.03 -4.16
CA ALA A 58 6.19 -18.52 -3.10
C ALA A 58 4.83 -19.01 -3.61
N GLU A 59 4.61 -19.01 -4.93
CA GLU A 59 3.31 -19.35 -5.56
C GLU A 59 2.14 -18.51 -4.98
N LEU A 60 2.45 -17.32 -4.50
CA LEU A 60 1.54 -16.46 -3.74
C LEU A 60 0.86 -15.40 -4.62
N LEU A 61 1.37 -15.16 -5.83
CA LEU A 61 0.87 -14.11 -6.72
C LEU A 61 -0.63 -14.22 -7.01
N LEU A 62 -1.09 -15.40 -7.48
CA LEU A 62 -2.49 -15.61 -7.83
C LEU A 62 -3.41 -15.61 -6.60
N PRO A 63 -3.13 -16.37 -5.52
CA PRO A 63 -3.94 -16.31 -4.31
C PRO A 63 -4.04 -14.92 -3.70
N LEU A 64 -2.94 -14.14 -3.72
CA LEU A 64 -2.93 -12.78 -3.22
C LEU A 64 -3.77 -11.85 -4.11
N ARG A 65 -3.70 -11.98 -5.44
CA ARG A 65 -4.53 -11.19 -6.35
C ARG A 65 -6.01 -11.45 -6.09
N GLU A 66 -6.42 -12.70 -5.95
CA GLU A 66 -7.81 -13.07 -5.63
C GLU A 66 -8.26 -12.48 -4.29
N PHE A 67 -7.40 -12.56 -3.26
CA PHE A 67 -7.68 -11.97 -1.96
C PHE A 67 -7.93 -10.46 -2.06
N VAL A 68 -7.03 -9.73 -2.72
CA VAL A 68 -7.09 -8.26 -2.81
C VAL A 68 -8.35 -7.78 -3.52
N LEU A 69 -8.84 -8.53 -4.51
CA LEU A 69 -10.08 -8.19 -5.22
C LEU A 69 -11.33 -8.33 -4.35
N GLN A 70 -11.28 -9.11 -3.27
CA GLN A 70 -12.44 -9.41 -2.42
C GLN A 70 -12.39 -8.78 -1.03
N LYS A 71 -11.21 -8.43 -0.53
CA LYS A 71 -11.03 -8.02 0.87
C LYS A 71 -10.23 -6.74 1.03
N PRO A 72 -10.52 -5.94 2.08
CA PRO A 72 -9.82 -4.70 2.38
C PRO A 72 -8.30 -4.84 2.27
N THR A 73 -7.69 -3.99 1.45
CA THR A 73 -6.26 -4.02 1.19
C THR A 73 -5.65 -2.62 1.23
N LEU A 74 -4.58 -2.45 2.00
CA LEU A 74 -3.78 -1.23 2.08
C LEU A 74 -2.40 -1.46 1.47
N GLY A 75 -2.05 -0.74 0.41
CA GLY A 75 -0.69 -0.72 -0.14
C GLY A 75 0.05 0.57 0.20
N THR A 76 1.23 0.47 0.80
CA THR A 76 2.11 1.63 1.08
C THR A 76 3.37 1.55 0.22
N CYS A 77 3.74 2.65 -0.42
CA CYS A 77 4.93 2.78 -1.27
C CYS A 77 5.07 1.61 -2.28
N ALA A 78 5.94 0.62 -2.03
CA ALA A 78 6.06 -0.57 -2.86
C ALA A 78 4.74 -1.34 -3.01
N GLY A 79 3.95 -1.47 -1.94
CA GLY A 79 2.62 -2.06 -2.00
C GLY A 79 1.65 -1.32 -2.92
N ALA A 80 1.74 0.01 -3.00
CA ALA A 80 0.97 0.80 -3.96
C ALA A 80 1.35 0.49 -5.41
N ILE A 81 2.64 0.27 -5.69
CA ILE A 81 3.12 -0.19 -7.00
C ILE A 81 2.58 -1.59 -7.31
N LEU A 82 2.55 -2.52 -6.34
CA LEU A 82 2.02 -3.87 -6.56
C LEU A 82 0.54 -3.86 -6.97
N LEU A 83 -0.26 -2.94 -6.39
CA LEU A 83 -1.70 -2.80 -6.66
C LEU A 83 -1.99 -2.17 -8.02
N ALA A 84 -1.09 -1.36 -8.56
CA ALA A 84 -1.31 -0.60 -9.77
C ALA A 84 -1.55 -1.49 -11.00
N ARG A 85 -2.55 -1.12 -11.82
CA ARG A 85 -2.83 -1.76 -13.11
C ARG A 85 -1.82 -1.38 -14.18
N ARG A 86 -1.18 -0.21 -14.06
CA ARG A 86 -0.17 0.28 -15.00
C ARG A 86 1.01 0.85 -14.24
N ILE A 87 2.22 0.49 -14.66
CA ILE A 87 3.46 0.99 -14.09
C ILE A 87 4.21 1.70 -15.21
N GLU A 88 4.64 2.94 -14.96
CA GLU A 88 5.48 3.70 -15.87
C GLU A 88 6.96 3.48 -15.52
N PRO A 89 7.82 3.21 -16.52
CA PRO A 89 7.52 3.15 -17.97
C PRO A 89 6.72 1.90 -18.42
N ALA A 90 5.89 2.06 -19.46
CA ALA A 90 4.80 1.15 -19.85
C ALA A 90 5.18 -0.28 -20.30
N TYR A 91 6.46 -0.67 -20.26
CA TYR A 91 6.92 -2.03 -20.54
C TYR A 91 6.84 -2.95 -19.30
N GLU A 92 6.57 -2.40 -18.11
CA GLU A 92 6.42 -3.22 -16.91
C GLU A 92 5.00 -3.79 -16.79
N GLU A 93 4.92 -5.12 -16.70
CA GLU A 93 3.66 -5.81 -16.41
C GLU A 93 3.16 -5.51 -15.00
N PRO A 94 1.84 -5.37 -14.80
CA PRO A 94 1.28 -5.21 -13.46
C PRO A 94 1.53 -6.45 -12.60
N VAL A 95 1.76 -6.24 -11.30
CA VAL A 95 1.97 -7.34 -10.36
C VAL A 95 0.63 -7.92 -9.90
N LEU A 96 -0.15 -7.19 -9.11
CA LEU A 96 -1.50 -7.60 -8.71
C LEU A 96 -2.56 -6.99 -9.63
N GLY A 97 -2.38 -5.73 -10.05
CA GLY A 97 -3.24 -5.06 -11.03
C GLY A 97 -4.69 -4.81 -10.56
N ALA A 98 -4.90 -4.77 -9.24
CA ALA A 98 -6.22 -4.66 -8.63
C ALA A 98 -6.77 -3.22 -8.59
N LEU A 99 -5.93 -2.21 -8.78
CA LEU A 99 -6.30 -0.80 -8.71
C LEU A 99 -6.05 -0.10 -10.06
N ASP A 100 -7.09 0.52 -10.64
CA ASP A 100 -7.02 1.18 -11.94
C ASP A 100 -6.31 2.55 -11.88
N VAL A 101 -5.01 2.51 -11.62
CA VAL A 101 -4.12 3.67 -11.57
C VAL A 101 -2.86 3.41 -12.38
N THR A 102 -2.25 4.49 -12.86
CA THR A 102 -0.88 4.50 -13.37
C THR A 102 0.06 5.02 -12.31
N VAL A 103 1.11 4.25 -12.02
CA VAL A 103 2.13 4.60 -11.04
C VAL A 103 3.50 4.75 -11.70
N GLU A 104 4.17 5.86 -11.45
CA GLU A 104 5.56 6.13 -11.83
C GLU A 104 6.51 5.84 -10.66
N ARG A 105 7.52 5.00 -10.88
CA ARG A 105 8.50 4.63 -9.83
C ARG A 105 9.53 5.76 -9.64
N ASN A 106 9.91 6.02 -8.39
CA ASN A 106 10.98 6.97 -8.05
C ASN A 106 10.82 8.35 -8.71
N ALA A 107 9.58 8.84 -8.83
CA ALA A 107 9.27 10.07 -9.56
C ALA A 107 9.83 11.35 -8.88
N TYR A 108 10.22 11.26 -7.61
CA TYR A 108 10.88 12.32 -6.87
C TYR A 108 12.40 12.06 -6.95
N GLY A 109 13.11 12.78 -7.83
CA GLY A 109 14.51 12.51 -8.17
C GLY A 109 15.51 12.57 -7.00
N SER A 110 16.78 12.26 -7.30
CA SER A 110 17.87 11.93 -6.35
C SER A 110 18.21 12.96 -5.27
N GLN A 111 17.82 14.23 -5.42
CA GLN A 111 18.06 15.30 -4.44
C GLN A 111 16.94 15.43 -3.39
N LEU A 112 15.80 14.74 -3.59
CA LEU A 112 14.60 14.80 -2.76
C LEU A 112 14.09 13.41 -2.34
N ASP A 113 14.98 12.41 -2.34
CA ASP A 113 14.68 10.99 -2.12
C ASP A 113 13.95 10.71 -0.81
N SER A 114 13.96 11.62 0.16
CA SER A 114 13.11 11.54 1.34
C SER A 114 12.66 12.92 1.80
N PHE A 115 11.37 13.08 2.04
CA PHE A 115 10.82 14.31 2.61
C PHE A 115 9.60 14.01 3.47
N THR A 116 9.21 15.00 4.26
CA THR A 116 7.99 14.96 5.07
C THR A 116 7.08 16.12 4.72
N CYS A 117 5.78 15.92 4.89
CA CYS A 117 4.80 17.01 4.87
C CYS A 117 3.63 16.68 5.82
N LYS A 118 2.77 17.67 6.07
CA LYS A 118 1.46 17.46 6.69
C LYS A 118 0.39 17.77 5.67
N ALA A 119 -0.64 16.94 5.61
CA ALA A 119 -1.77 17.17 4.72
C ALA A 119 -3.03 16.56 5.34
N GLU A 120 -4.18 16.88 4.73
CA GLU A 120 -5.40 16.13 4.99
C GLU A 120 -5.33 14.76 4.32
N VAL A 121 -5.75 13.72 5.03
CA VAL A 121 -5.89 12.36 4.51
C VAL A 121 -7.29 11.83 4.80
N ALA A 122 -8.10 11.65 3.77
CA ALA A 122 -9.47 11.15 3.86
C ALA A 122 -10.32 11.90 4.91
N GLY A 123 -10.24 13.23 4.94
CA GLY A 123 -10.93 14.08 5.91
C GLY A 123 -10.23 14.22 7.27
N VAL A 124 -9.09 13.58 7.48
CA VAL A 124 -8.28 13.72 8.71
C VAL A 124 -7.25 14.81 8.51
N PRO A 125 -7.36 15.97 9.19
CA PRO A 125 -6.42 17.07 9.02
C PRO A 125 -5.08 16.79 9.72
N ASP A 126 -4.06 17.54 9.28
CA ASP A 126 -2.71 17.57 9.87
C ASP A 126 -2.05 16.19 10.01
N PHE A 127 -2.32 15.28 9.09
CA PHE A 127 -1.73 13.94 9.10
C PHE A 127 -0.25 14.00 8.64
N PRO A 128 0.70 13.43 9.41
CA PRO A 128 2.11 13.41 9.04
C PRO A 128 2.37 12.41 7.91
N LEU A 129 2.98 12.89 6.83
CA LEU A 129 3.32 12.09 5.66
C LEU A 129 4.84 11.94 5.56
N VAL A 130 5.32 10.70 5.46
CA VAL A 130 6.74 10.35 5.32
C VAL A 130 6.96 9.71 3.95
N PHE A 131 7.78 10.33 3.11
CA PHE A 131 8.09 9.84 1.77
C PHE A 131 9.53 9.36 1.71
N ILE A 132 9.76 8.17 1.17
CA ILE A 132 11.08 7.58 0.91
C ILE A 132 11.04 6.97 -0.48
N ARG A 133 11.72 7.61 -1.45
CA ARG A 133 11.74 7.25 -2.88
C ARG A 133 10.35 6.92 -3.41
N ALA A 134 9.41 7.80 -3.07
CA ALA A 134 8.00 7.53 -3.22
C ALA A 134 7.59 7.36 -4.69
N PRO A 135 6.62 6.47 -4.99
CA PRO A 135 5.97 6.46 -6.28
C PRO A 135 5.06 7.68 -6.47
N ARG A 136 4.68 7.98 -7.71
CA ARG A 136 3.68 9.01 -8.05
C ARG A 136 2.51 8.39 -8.79
N PHE A 137 1.29 8.80 -8.44
CA PHE A 137 0.09 8.45 -9.22
C PHE A 137 -0.06 9.45 -10.37
N SER A 138 0.17 9.00 -11.62
CA SER A 138 0.15 9.87 -12.80
C SER A 138 -1.21 9.90 -13.51
N LYS A 139 -1.99 8.81 -13.43
CA LYS A 139 -3.35 8.71 -13.99
C LYS A 139 -4.24 7.87 -13.09
N LEU A 140 -5.53 8.23 -13.02
CA LEU A 140 -6.54 7.55 -12.22
C LEU A 140 -7.69 7.09 -13.12
N GLY A 141 -8.21 5.89 -12.86
CA GLY A 141 -9.45 5.40 -13.44
C GLY A 141 -10.69 6.06 -12.84
N ALA A 142 -11.83 5.95 -13.53
CA ALA A 142 -13.07 6.65 -13.16
C ALA A 142 -13.62 6.29 -11.77
N SER A 143 -13.36 5.06 -11.29
CA SER A 143 -13.82 4.58 -9.98
C SER A 143 -12.83 4.88 -8.84
N VAL A 144 -11.74 5.59 -9.10
CA VAL A 144 -10.68 5.88 -8.12
C VAL A 144 -10.89 7.28 -7.55
N SER A 145 -11.02 7.35 -6.23
CA SER A 145 -11.09 8.61 -5.47
C SER A 145 -9.71 9.00 -4.93
N VAL A 146 -9.43 10.31 -4.92
CA VAL A 146 -8.24 10.85 -4.26
C VAL A 146 -8.54 10.99 -2.77
N VAL A 147 -7.68 10.43 -1.92
CA VAL A 147 -7.80 10.54 -0.46
C VAL A 147 -6.74 11.43 0.15
N ALA A 148 -5.64 11.72 -0.54
CA ALA A 148 -4.61 12.63 -0.04
C ALA A 148 -3.86 13.31 -1.17
N THR A 149 -3.57 14.60 -0.97
CA THR A 149 -2.70 15.39 -1.85
C THR A 149 -1.63 16.12 -1.05
N CYS A 150 -0.39 16.15 -1.53
CA CYS A 150 0.69 16.96 -0.94
C CYS A 150 1.55 17.56 -2.05
N ARG A 151 1.88 18.86 -1.94
CA ARG A 151 2.65 19.62 -2.95
C ARG A 151 2.07 19.47 -4.37
N GLU A 152 0.76 19.62 -4.50
CA GLU A 152 0.01 19.48 -5.76
C GLU A 152 0.11 18.08 -6.41
N GLN A 153 0.62 17.08 -5.67
CA GLN A 153 0.69 15.69 -6.10
C GLN A 153 -0.36 14.85 -5.39
N ILE A 154 -0.91 13.88 -6.11
CA ILE A 154 -1.75 12.83 -5.55
C ILE A 154 -0.84 11.84 -4.83
N VAL A 155 -1.05 11.67 -3.53
CA VAL A 155 -0.20 10.83 -2.65
C VAL A 155 -0.97 9.72 -1.95
N GLY A 156 -2.30 9.73 -2.06
CA GLY A 156 -3.16 8.65 -1.60
C GLY A 156 -4.41 8.55 -2.45
N VAL A 157 -4.79 7.32 -2.80
CA VAL A 157 -5.98 7.00 -3.59
C VAL A 157 -6.74 5.82 -2.98
N ARG A 158 -8.03 5.75 -3.29
CA ARG A 158 -8.92 4.67 -2.85
C ARG A 158 -9.91 4.29 -3.94
N ALA A 159 -10.13 2.98 -4.13
CA ALA A 159 -11.24 2.44 -4.90
C ALA A 159 -11.91 1.32 -4.10
N GLY A 160 -13.15 1.54 -3.66
CA GLY A 160 -13.86 0.61 -2.77
C GLY A 160 -13.06 0.34 -1.49
N HIS A 161 -12.74 -0.93 -1.24
CA HIS A 161 -11.97 -1.40 -0.08
C HIS A 161 -10.45 -1.41 -0.29
N ILE A 162 -9.96 -0.96 -1.45
CA ILE A 162 -8.52 -0.92 -1.78
C ILE A 162 -7.99 0.51 -1.61
N TRP A 163 -6.97 0.65 -0.78
CA TRP A 163 -6.24 1.88 -0.52
C TRP A 163 -4.80 1.76 -1.02
N ALA A 164 -4.29 2.80 -1.68
CA ALA A 164 -2.89 2.87 -2.09
C ALA A 164 -2.30 4.25 -1.75
N LEU A 165 -1.17 4.23 -1.06
CA LEU A 165 -0.48 5.42 -0.54
C LEU A 165 0.96 5.44 -1.04
N SER A 166 1.44 6.61 -1.47
CA SER A 166 2.85 6.79 -1.85
C SER A 166 3.78 7.06 -0.66
N PHE A 167 3.20 7.27 0.53
CA PHE A 167 3.91 7.56 1.78
C PHE A 167 3.83 6.40 2.77
N HIS A 168 4.56 6.54 3.87
CA HIS A 168 4.76 5.52 4.89
C HIS A 168 4.10 5.93 6.22
N PRO A 169 2.78 5.71 6.39
CA PRO A 169 2.08 5.97 7.66
C PRO A 169 2.68 5.17 8.82
N GLU A 170 3.24 3.99 8.55
CA GLU A 170 3.86 3.08 9.52
C GLU A 170 5.17 3.61 10.13
N LEU A 171 5.77 4.65 9.53
CA LEU A 171 6.95 5.34 10.06
C LEU A 171 6.59 6.51 10.98
N THR A 172 5.32 6.65 11.33
CA THR A 172 4.80 7.65 12.27
C THR A 172 4.13 6.96 13.46
N GLU A 173 3.95 7.68 14.56
CA GLU A 173 3.14 7.20 15.70
C GLU A 173 1.63 7.50 15.50
N ASP A 174 1.23 8.06 14.34
CA ASP A 174 -0.16 8.39 14.03
C ASP A 174 -0.89 7.20 13.41
N LEU A 175 -1.73 6.54 14.21
CA LEU A 175 -2.45 5.34 13.81
C LEU A 175 -3.80 5.62 13.13
N ARG A 176 -4.20 6.89 12.94
CA ARG A 176 -5.53 7.24 12.41
C ARG A 176 -5.78 6.61 11.05
N LEU A 177 -4.76 6.53 10.19
CA LEU A 177 -4.90 5.90 8.88
C LEU A 177 -5.11 4.38 8.98
N HIS A 178 -4.32 3.69 9.80
CA HIS A 178 -4.50 2.25 10.02
C HIS A 178 -5.86 1.98 10.65
N GLU A 179 -6.32 2.81 11.59
CA GLU A 179 -7.65 2.68 12.20
C GLU A 179 -8.76 2.83 11.16
N MET A 180 -8.68 3.83 10.28
CA MET A 180 -9.64 4.01 9.19
C MET A 180 -9.66 2.81 8.23
N PHE A 181 -8.49 2.27 7.89
CA PHE A 181 -8.37 1.07 7.07
C PHE A 181 -8.99 -0.16 7.74
N LEU A 182 -8.73 -0.40 9.03
CA LEU A 182 -9.30 -1.54 9.74
C LEU A 182 -10.82 -1.43 9.94
N ARG A 183 -11.38 -0.23 9.81
CA ARG A 183 -12.83 0.02 9.87
C ARG A 183 -13.49 0.08 8.50
N SER A 184 -12.73 0.06 7.40
CA SER A 184 -13.32 0.11 6.07
C SER A 184 -13.90 -1.25 5.70
N GLU A 185 -15.21 -1.29 5.49
CA GLU A 185 -15.95 -2.41 4.89
C GLU A 185 -15.83 -2.40 3.36
#